data_AF-W2KRJ1-F1
#
_entry.id   AF-W2KRJ1-F1
#
_cell.length_a   1.000
_cell.length_b   1.000
_cell.length_c   1.000
_cell.angle_alpha   90.00
_cell.angle_beta   90.00
_cell.angle_gamma   90.00
#
_symmetry.space_group_name_H-M   'P 1'
#
loop_
_entity.id
_entity.type
_entity.pdbx_description
1 polymer ?
#
loop_
_entity_poly.entity_id
_entity_poly.type
_entity_poly.pdbx_seq_one_letter_code
_entity_poly.pdbx_strand_id
1 'polypeptide(L)' 'MGSSNGTTTGFSAAEAALKYLLSFVLAGNPNTVWPDDKLYWPQYSDSSLGTQIVTNETFSVDEYALANAKSVHWDKKF' A
#
# COMPACT_ATOMS: atom_id res chain seq x y z
N MET A 1 -34.99 15.52 -12.14
CA MET A 1 -34.24 15.07 -10.95
C MET A 1 -32.99 14.37 -11.45
N GLY A 2 -31.82 14.96 -11.18
CA GLY A 2 -30.57 14.58 -11.82
C GLY A 2 -30.05 13.22 -11.35
N SER A 3 -29.69 12.37 -12.32
CA SER A 3 -28.86 11.19 -12.09
C SER A 3 -27.44 11.67 -11.85
N SER A 4 -27.00 11.68 -10.60
CA SER A 4 -25.58 11.79 -10.30
C SER A 4 -24.93 10.45 -10.62
N ASN A 5 -24.46 10.30 -11.86
CA ASN A 5 -23.42 9.33 -12.18
C ASN A 5 -22.14 9.80 -11.48
N GLY A 6 -22.02 9.48 -10.19
CA GLY A 6 -20.81 9.68 -9.43
C GLY A 6 -19.78 8.65 -9.88
N THR A 7 -18.88 9.01 -10.77
CA THR A 7 -17.61 8.28 -10.95
C THR A 7 -16.81 8.42 -9.65
N THR A 8 -16.98 7.45 -8.75
CA THR A 8 -16.34 7.35 -7.42
C THR A 8 -14.89 6.84 -7.50
N THR A 9 -14.12 7.25 -8.49
CA THR A 9 -12.75 6.75 -8.69
C THR A 9 -11.70 7.44 -7.82
N GLY A 10 -12.05 8.50 -7.07
CA GLY A 10 -11.13 9.21 -6.17
C GLY A 10 -11.28 8.90 -4.67
N PHE A 11 -12.43 8.41 -4.23
CA PHE A 11 -12.69 8.12 -2.81
C PHE A 11 -12.18 6.76 -2.36
N SER A 12 -12.03 5.78 -3.27
CA SER A 12 -11.61 4.42 -2.91
C SER A 12 -10.15 4.33 -2.46
N ALA A 13 -9.26 5.09 -3.11
CA ALA A 13 -7.82 4.94 -2.87
C ALA A 13 -7.35 5.60 -1.56
N ALA A 14 -7.80 6.84 -1.31
CA ALA A 14 -7.49 7.55 -0.08
C ALA A 14 -8.12 6.85 1.15
N GLU A 15 -9.34 6.33 1.01
CA GLU A 15 -10.00 5.55 2.05
C GLU A 15 -9.22 4.27 2.38
N ALA A 16 -8.78 3.52 1.36
CA ALA A 16 -7.96 2.32 1.55
C ALA A 16 -6.64 2.65 2.29
N ALA A 17 -5.94 3.72 1.90
CA ALA A 17 -4.72 4.16 2.59
C ALA A 17 -4.96 4.48 4.07
N LEU A 18 -6.03 5.20 4.39
CA LEU A 18 -6.42 5.51 5.77
C LEU A 18 -6.76 4.25 6.56
N LYS A 19 -7.46 3.28 5.96
CA LYS A 19 -7.79 2.00 6.60
C LYS A 19 -6.53 1.18 6.92
N TYR A 20 -5.52 1.14 6.04
CA TYR A 20 -4.24 0.50 6.37
C TYR A 20 -3.55 1.18 7.55
N LEU A 21 -3.44 2.52 7.53
CA LEU A 21 -2.78 3.28 8.59
C LEU A 21 -3.49 3.08 9.94
N LEU A 22 -4.83 3.16 9.95
CA LEU A 22 -5.60 2.98 11.17
C LEU A 22 -5.49 1.55 11.72
N SER A 23 -5.52 0.54 10.85
CA SER A 23 -5.30 -0.86 11.26
C SER A 23 -3.94 -1.05 11.92
N PHE A 24 -2.91 -0.42 11.36
CA PHE A 24 -1.57 -0.46 11.93
C PHE A 24 -1.51 0.23 13.29
N VAL A 25 -2.09 1.43 13.44
CA VAL A 25 -2.13 2.15 14.72
C VAL A 25 -2.83 1.35 15.81
N LEU A 26 -3.92 0.66 15.46
CA LEU A 26 -4.75 -0.06 16.43
C LEU A 26 -4.17 -1.43 16.83
N ALA A 27 -3.50 -2.13 15.92
CA ALA A 27 -3.12 -3.54 16.12
C ALA A 27 -1.67 -3.89 15.76
N GLY A 28 -0.88 -2.92 15.29
CA GLY A 28 0.48 -3.14 14.79
C GLY A 28 0.55 -3.94 13.48
N ASN A 29 -0.59 -4.41 12.95
CA ASN A 29 -0.68 -5.17 11.71
C ASN A 29 -1.71 -4.54 10.76
N PRO A 30 -1.28 -4.07 9.58
CA PRO A 30 -2.13 -3.33 8.66
C PRO A 30 -3.25 -4.17 8.03
N ASN A 31 -3.24 -5.50 8.18
CA ASN A 31 -4.23 -6.41 7.59
C ASN A 31 -5.36 -6.82 8.55
N THR A 32 -5.32 -6.41 9.82
CA THR A 32 -6.21 -6.97 10.87
C THR A 32 -7.62 -6.37 10.90
N VAL A 33 -7.75 -5.06 10.76
CA VAL A 33 -9.05 -4.36 10.77
C VAL A 33 -9.52 -4.16 9.33
N TRP A 34 -10.78 -4.46 9.01
CA TRP A 34 -11.33 -4.43 7.64
C TRP A 34 -10.50 -5.23 6.61
N PRO A 35 -10.25 -6.53 6.84
CA PRO A 35 -9.47 -7.35 5.91
C PRO A 35 -10.12 -7.47 4.53
N ASP A 36 -11.45 -7.49 4.45
CA ASP A 36 -12.18 -7.63 3.18
C ASP A 36 -12.19 -6.35 2.32
N ASP A 37 -11.93 -5.20 2.95
CA ASP A 37 -11.91 -3.90 2.26
C ASP A 37 -10.54 -3.59 1.64
N LYS A 38 -9.55 -4.47 1.83
CA LYS A 38 -8.16 -4.22 1.53
C LYS A 38 -7.53 -5.44 0.87
N LEU A 39 -6.55 -5.18 0.03
CA LEU A 39 -5.63 -6.20 -0.43
C LEU A 39 -4.77 -6.67 0.75
N TYR A 40 -4.40 -7.94 0.79
CA TYR A 40 -3.44 -8.39 1.78
C TYR A 40 -2.08 -7.75 1.50
N TRP A 41 -1.50 -7.04 2.46
CA TRP A 41 -0.14 -6.49 2.38
C TRP A 41 0.84 -7.40 3.14
N PRO A 42 1.69 -8.18 2.45
CA PRO A 42 2.67 -9.06 3.08
C PRO A 42 3.67 -8.28 3.94
N GLN A 43 4.29 -8.96 4.90
CA GLN A 43 5.41 -8.33 5.61
C GLN A 43 6.55 -8.10 4.64
N TYR A 44 7.28 -7.00 4.85
CA TYR A 44 8.41 -6.66 3.99
C TYR A 44 9.42 -7.83 3.90
N SER A 45 9.68 -8.53 5.01
CA SER A 45 10.62 -9.66 5.08
C SER A 45 10.16 -10.96 4.41
N ASP A 46 8.92 -11.06 3.94
CA ASP A 46 8.39 -12.31 3.36
C ASP A 46 8.99 -12.62 1.98
N SER A 47 9.47 -11.59 1.26
CA SER A 47 10.22 -11.73 0.00
C SER A 47 11.69 -11.33 0.20
N SER A 48 12.59 -11.95 -0.56
CA SER A 48 14.03 -11.61 -0.53
C SER A 48 14.34 -10.19 -1.01
N LEU A 49 13.45 -9.61 -1.83
CA LEU A 49 13.57 -8.25 -2.35
C LEU A 49 12.72 -7.24 -1.57
N GLY A 50 11.89 -7.70 -0.64
CA GLY A 50 10.88 -6.87 -0.02
C GLY A 50 9.58 -6.82 -0.82
N THR A 51 8.48 -6.46 -0.16
CA THR A 51 7.16 -6.30 -0.81
C THR A 51 6.61 -4.90 -0.53
N GLN A 52 6.13 -4.21 -1.57
CA GLN A 52 5.42 -2.94 -1.50
C GLN A 52 3.92 -3.10 -1.61
N ILE A 53 3.23 -2.10 -1.07
CA ILE A 53 1.96 -1.65 -1.62
C ILE A 53 2.19 -0.52 -2.63
N VAL A 54 1.63 -0.64 -3.82
CA VAL A 54 1.71 0.37 -4.87
C VAL A 54 0.37 1.09 -4.96
N THR A 55 0.40 2.41 -4.80
CA THR A 55 -0.78 3.27 -4.80
C THR A 55 -0.79 4.10 -6.09
N ASN A 56 -1.41 3.58 -7.15
CA ASN A 56 -1.67 4.34 -8.38
C ASN A 56 -3.18 4.60 -8.49
N GLU A 57 -3.77 4.48 -9.68
CA GLU A 57 -5.24 4.52 -9.87
C GLU A 57 -5.96 3.39 -9.13
N THR A 58 -5.25 2.29 -8.85
CA THR A 58 -5.70 1.17 -8.02
C THR A 58 -4.59 0.71 -7.07
N PHE A 59 -4.95 -0.01 -6.02
CA PHE A 59 -4.00 -0.64 -5.10
C PHE A 59 -3.53 -1.99 -5.65
N SER A 60 -2.22 -2.19 -5.67
CA SER A 60 -1.61 -3.49 -5.95
C SER A 60 -0.48 -3.79 -4.97
N VAL A 61 -0.07 -5.06 -4.93
CA VAL A 61 1.13 -5.50 -4.24
C VAL A 61 2.17 -5.87 -5.29
N ASP A 62 3.41 -5.45 -5.07
CA ASP A 62 4.52 -5.72 -5.98
C ASP A 62 5.79 -5.97 -5.16
N GLU A 63 6.76 -6.67 -5.74
CA GLU A 63 8.06 -6.85 -5.10
C GLU A 63 8.87 -5.54 -5.15
N TYR A 64 9.47 -5.15 -4.03
CA TYR A 64 10.02 -3.82 -3.88
C TYR A 64 11.44 -3.70 -4.44
N ALA A 65 11.51 -3.22 -5.68
CA ALA A 65 12.70 -2.68 -6.33
C ALA A 65 13.20 -1.31 -5.78
N LEU A 66 12.83 -0.84 -4.58
CA LEU A 66 13.36 0.42 -4.02
C LEU A 66 14.82 0.29 -3.61
N ALA A 67 15.30 -0.95 -3.40
CA ALA A 67 16.72 -1.29 -3.39
C ALA A 67 17.29 -1.34 -4.82
N ASN A 68 16.91 -0.40 -5.69
CA ASN A 68 17.49 -0.29 -7.02
C ASN A 68 18.96 0.15 -6.94
N ALA A 69 19.65 0.09 -8.07
CA ALA A 69 21.05 0.51 -8.17
C ALA A 69 21.33 1.92 -7.61
N LYS A 70 20.33 2.82 -7.54
CA LYS A 70 20.50 4.14 -6.94
C LYS A 70 20.53 4.06 -5.41
N SER A 71 19.66 3.30 -4.76
CA SER A 71 19.71 3.13 -3.31
C SER A 71 21.01 2.46 -2.85
N VAL A 72 21.48 1.44 -3.58
CA VAL A 72 22.79 0.81 -3.32
C VAL A 72 23.96 1.80 -3.55
N HIS A 73 23.82 2.72 -4.51
CA HIS A 73 24.83 3.75 -4.76
C HIS A 73 24.94 4.75 -3.60
N TRP A 74 23.81 5.19 -3.04
CA TRP A 74 23.78 6.15 -1.92
C TRP A 74 24.01 5.51 -0.55
N ASP A 75 23.77 4.20 -0.41
CA ASP A 75 24.05 3.42 0.83
C ASP A 75 25.54 3.08 1.00
N LYS A 76 26.37 3.34 -0.02
CA LYS A 76 27.83 3.32 0.15
C LYS A 76 28.22 4.48 1.05
N LYS A 77 28.60 4.15 2.30
CA LYS A 77 29.37 5.08 3.13
C LYS A 77 30.60 5.54 2.35
N PHE A 78 30.76 6.86 2.25
CA PHE A 78 32.02 7.47 1.83
C PHE A 78 33.20 6.90 2.62
#